data_AF-A0A6A5UI45-F1
#
_entry.id   AF-A0A6A5UI45-F1
#
_cell.length_a   1.000
_cell.length_b   1.000
_cell.length_c   1.000
_cell.angle_alpha   90.00
_cell.angle_beta   90.00
_cell.angle_gamma   90.00
#
_symmetry.space_group_name_H-M   'P 1'
#
loop_
_entity.id
_entity.type
_entity.pdbx_description
1 polymer ?
#
loop_
_entity_poly.entity_id
_entity_poly.type
_entity_poly.pdbx_seq_one_letter_code
_entity_poly.pdbx_strand_id
1 'polypeptide(L)'
;MYELAYSKFFKLASDRAERPVQWRHLHGEGWYGTALDMCSKQMAGFGRYLQSIDRWHRDGRWQLQSCTRFCDVHFARSIKRAVPSSEHVEDSVWGRMRALLRCKTSEEYYSLLDLLIENEPEVKVRN
;
A
#
# COMPACT_ATOMS: atom_id res chain seq x y z
N MET A 1 11.03 11.92 -11.62
CA MET A 1 10.14 12.94 -11.02
C MET A 1 9.75 12.60 -9.59
N TYR A 2 9.01 11.51 -9.32
CA TYR A 2 8.57 11.18 -7.95
C TYR A 2 9.71 10.93 -6.95
N GLU A 3 10.79 10.25 -7.36
CA GLU A 3 11.99 10.07 -6.53
C GLU A 3 12.55 11.40 -6.02
N LEU A 4 12.75 12.38 -6.91
CA LEU A 4 13.19 13.73 -6.55
C LEU A 4 12.22 14.41 -5.58
N ALA A 5 10.91 14.19 -5.74
CA ALA A 5 9.91 14.74 -4.84
C ALA A 5 10.06 14.14 -3.42
N TYR A 6 10.25 12.82 -3.30
CA TYR A 6 10.52 12.18 -2.01
C TYR A 6 11.83 12.65 -1.40
N SER A 7 12.92 12.68 -2.17
CA SER A 7 14.22 13.15 -1.67
C SER A 7 14.13 14.59 -1.15
N LYS A 8 13.44 15.48 -1.87
CA LYS A 8 13.22 16.86 -1.40
C LYS A 8 12.34 16.93 -0.15
N PHE A 9 11.23 16.19 -0.13
CA PHE A 9 10.33 16.16 1.02
C PHE A 9 11.06 15.69 2.28
N PHE A 10 11.75 14.55 2.21
CA PHE A 10 12.45 14.00 3.35
C PHE A 10 13.64 14.84 3.78
N LYS A 11 14.34 15.49 2.84
CA LYS A 11 15.37 16.48 3.19
C LYS A 11 14.76 17.64 3.99
N LEU A 12 13.68 18.25 3.51
CA LEU A 12 13.01 19.35 4.22
C LEU A 12 12.49 18.93 5.59
N ALA A 13 11.92 17.73 5.70
CA ALA A 13 11.48 17.18 6.98
C ALA A 13 12.67 16.98 7.94
N SER A 14 13.80 16.49 7.42
CA SER A 14 15.05 16.31 8.17
C SER A 14 15.57 17.64 8.72
N ASP A 15 15.67 18.63 7.84
CA ASP A 15 16.16 19.97 8.16
C ASP A 15 15.27 20.63 9.21
N ARG A 16 13.94 20.51 9.06
CA ARG A 16 12.97 21.11 9.99
C ARG A 16 12.95 20.42 11.36
N ALA A 17 13.18 19.12 11.39
CA ALA A 17 13.20 18.33 12.62
C ALA A 17 14.58 18.28 13.28
N GLU A 18 15.61 18.87 12.64
CA GLU A 18 17.02 18.82 13.06
C GLU A 18 17.51 17.39 13.33
N ARG A 19 16.97 16.43 12.57
CA ARG A 19 17.25 15.01 12.73
C ARG A 19 17.33 14.33 11.38
N PRO A 20 18.28 13.40 11.15
CA PRO A 20 18.38 12.67 9.89
C PRO A 20 17.11 11.85 9.66
N VAL A 21 16.65 11.81 8.41
CA VAL A 21 15.58 10.87 8.05
C VAL A 21 16.12 9.45 8.11
N GLN A 22 15.53 8.68 9.01
CA GLN A 22 15.80 7.26 9.17
C GLN A 22 14.52 6.46 8.99
N TRP A 23 14.72 5.26 8.48
CA TRP A 23 13.68 4.25 8.28
C TRP A 23 14.03 3.02 9.07
N ARG A 24 13.07 2.47 9.81
CA ARG A 24 13.33 1.38 10.76
C ARG A 24 13.92 0.15 10.08
N HIS A 25 13.44 -0.20 8.89
CA HIS A 25 13.92 -1.37 8.14
C HIS A 25 15.31 -1.19 7.51
N LEU A 26 15.82 0.05 7.45
CA LEU A 26 17.15 0.37 6.95
C LEU A 26 18.15 0.66 8.08
N HIS A 27 17.71 1.36 9.13
CA HIS A 27 18.58 1.96 10.15
C HIS A 27 18.30 1.45 11.57
N GLY A 28 17.25 0.64 11.78
CA GLY A 28 16.81 0.19 13.11
C GLY A 28 15.93 1.20 13.86
N GLU A 29 15.83 2.44 13.38
CA GLU A 29 15.04 3.51 14.00
C GLU A 29 14.36 4.43 12.97
N GLY A 30 13.56 5.38 13.45
CA GLY A 30 12.83 6.34 12.62
C GLY A 30 11.50 5.81 12.09
N TRP A 31 11.14 6.19 10.86
CA TRP A 31 9.87 5.88 10.23
C TRP A 31 9.65 4.37 10.13
N TYR A 32 8.54 3.89 10.69
CA TYR A 32 8.17 2.47 10.62
C TYR A 32 7.57 2.10 9.26
N GLY A 33 6.77 3.00 8.70
CA GLY A 33 6.10 2.77 7.44
C GLY A 33 5.23 3.94 7.04
N THR A 34 4.61 3.82 5.88
CA THR A 34 3.70 4.79 5.29
C THR A 34 2.42 4.09 4.88
N ALA A 35 1.29 4.68 5.26
CA ALA A 35 -0.02 4.29 4.75
C ALA A 35 -0.26 5.03 3.44
N LEU A 36 -0.29 4.30 2.33
CA LEU A 36 -0.16 4.90 1.00
C LEU A 36 -1.37 4.57 0.13
N ASP A 37 -1.93 5.60 -0.49
CA ASP A 37 -2.75 5.52 -1.70
C ASP A 37 -1.91 6.10 -2.84
N MET A 38 -1.13 5.24 -3.51
CA MET A 38 -0.14 5.65 -4.48
C MET A 38 -0.31 4.87 -5.78
N CYS A 39 -0.29 5.57 -6.90
CA CYS A 39 -0.21 4.93 -8.21
C CYS A 39 1.16 4.28 -8.42
N SER A 40 1.27 3.43 -9.44
CA SER A 40 2.51 2.69 -9.76
C SER A 40 3.74 3.59 -9.93
N LYS A 41 3.57 4.80 -10.50
CA LYS A 41 4.66 5.78 -10.68
C LYS A 41 5.15 6.35 -9.35
N GLN A 42 4.25 6.59 -8.40
CA GLN A 42 4.58 7.06 -7.05
C GLN A 42 5.30 5.95 -6.27
N MET A 43 4.79 4.72 -6.30
CA MET A 43 5.44 3.54 -5.71
C MET A 43 6.87 3.35 -6.24
N ALA A 44 7.06 3.40 -7.56
CA ALA A 44 8.37 3.26 -8.17
C ALA A 44 9.33 4.40 -7.77
N GLY A 45 8.82 5.63 -7.66
CA GLY A 45 9.60 6.78 -7.18
C GLY A 45 10.01 6.64 -5.72
N PHE A 46 9.11 6.18 -4.87
CA PHE A 46 9.38 5.96 -3.46
C PHE A 46 10.42 4.84 -3.25
N GLY A 47 10.29 3.74 -3.98
CA GLY A 47 11.26 2.64 -3.97
C GLY A 47 12.68 3.10 -4.37
N ARG A 48 12.81 3.92 -5.41
CA ARG A 48 14.11 4.49 -5.82
C ARG A 48 14.69 5.44 -4.76
N TYR A 49 13.86 6.27 -4.14
CA TYR A 49 14.30 7.11 -3.01
C TYR A 49 14.85 6.24 -1.87
N LEU A 50 14.13 5.20 -1.45
CA LEU A 50 14.58 4.30 -0.39
C LEU A 50 15.89 3.58 -0.76
N GLN A 51 16.02 3.14 -2.01
CA GLN A 51 17.24 2.52 -2.52
C GLN A 51 18.43 3.50 -2.53
N SER A 52 18.19 4.80 -2.75
CA SER A 52 19.24 5.83 -2.76
C SER A 52 19.85 6.11 -1.38
N ILE A 53 19.09 5.87 -0.32
CA ILE A 53 19.53 6.02 1.08
C ILE A 53 19.91 4.69 1.74
N ASP A 54 19.81 3.59 0.99
CA ASP A 54 20.19 2.26 1.45
C ASP A 54 21.64 1.94 1.06
N ARG A 55 22.50 1.74 2.06
CA ARG A 55 23.90 1.34 1.89
C ARG A 55 24.07 0.07 1.05
N TRP A 56 23.11 -0.85 1.10
CA TRP A 56 23.19 -2.12 0.37
C TRP A 56 22.43 -2.10 -0.95
N HIS A 57 21.82 -0.96 -1.31
CA HIS A 57 21.09 -0.76 -2.55
C HIS A 57 20.07 -1.87 -2.88
N ARG A 58 19.40 -2.41 -1.85
CA ARG A 58 18.36 -3.43 -2.01
C ARG A 58 17.26 -2.93 -2.93
N ASP A 59 16.67 -3.85 -3.68
CA ASP A 59 15.74 -3.53 -4.74
C ASP A 59 14.46 -2.86 -4.22
N GLY A 60 13.79 -2.12 -5.11
CA GLY A 60 12.60 -1.35 -4.75
C GLY A 60 11.45 -2.19 -4.19
N ARG A 61 11.30 -3.47 -4.60
CA ARG A 61 10.22 -4.32 -4.07
C ARG A 61 10.49 -4.66 -2.61
N TRP A 62 11.72 -5.04 -2.27
CA TRP A 62 12.13 -5.29 -0.90
C TRP A 62 11.92 -4.05 -0.01
N GLN A 63 12.28 -2.87 -0.53
CA GLN A 63 12.10 -1.58 0.15
C GLN A 63 10.63 -1.31 0.45
N LEU A 64 9.78 -1.42 -0.57
CA LEU A 64 8.35 -1.11 -0.47
C LEU A 64 7.64 -2.11 0.43
N GLN A 65 7.95 -3.40 0.36
CA GLN A 65 7.38 -4.44 1.24
C GLN A 65 7.65 -4.15 2.72
N SER A 66 8.84 -3.63 3.02
CA SER A 66 9.27 -3.37 4.40
C SER A 66 8.47 -2.24 5.07
N CYS A 67 8.09 -1.20 4.30
CA CYS A 67 7.58 0.05 4.85
C CYS A 67 6.23 0.52 4.29
N THR A 68 5.63 -0.17 3.33
CA THR A 68 4.28 0.16 2.84
C THR A 68 3.23 -0.56 3.68
N ARG A 69 2.18 0.16 4.09
CA ARG A 69 1.03 -0.41 4.78
C ARG A 69 -0.23 -0.04 4.02
N PHE A 70 -1.02 -1.04 3.63
CA PHE A 70 -2.33 -0.79 3.03
C PHE A 70 -3.29 -0.30 4.11
N CYS A 71 -4.11 0.69 3.78
CA CYS A 71 -5.09 1.23 4.71
C CYS A 71 -6.39 0.44 4.63
N ASP A 72 -6.64 -0.44 5.62
CA ASP A 72 -7.86 -1.25 5.72
C ASP A 72 -9.14 -0.39 5.69
N VAL A 73 -9.09 0.83 6.25
CA VAL A 73 -10.23 1.76 6.25
C VAL A 73 -10.53 2.24 4.84
N HIS A 74 -9.52 2.60 4.05
CA HIS A 74 -9.73 2.98 2.65
C HIS A 74 -10.17 1.80 1.80
N PHE A 75 -9.58 0.62 2.01
CA PHE A 75 -10.00 -0.61 1.32
C PHE A 75 -11.47 -0.93 1.60
N ALA A 76 -11.89 -0.94 2.87
CA ALA A 76 -13.27 -1.18 3.28
C ALA A 76 -14.24 -0.11 2.74
N ARG A 77 -13.80 1.16 2.65
CA ARG A 77 -14.58 2.24 2.04
C ARG A 77 -14.78 2.01 0.54
N SER A 78 -13.76 1.56 -0.18
CA SER A 78 -13.86 1.23 -1.61
C SER A 78 -14.83 0.09 -1.85
N ILE A 79 -14.79 -0.97 -1.02
CA ILE A 79 -15.79 -2.05 -1.08
C ILE A 79 -17.18 -1.50 -0.82
N LYS A 80 -17.39 -0.71 0.24
CA LYS A 80 -18.70 -0.12 0.54
C LYS A 80 -19.24 0.77 -0.59
N ARG A 81 -18.37 1.47 -1.32
CA ARG A 81 -18.77 2.26 -2.50
C ARG A 81 -19.17 1.38 -3.68
N ALA A 82 -18.49 0.26 -3.86
CA ALA A 82 -18.81 -0.71 -4.90
C ALA A 82 -20.15 -1.39 -4.57
N VAL A 83 -20.30 -1.96 -3.37
CA VAL A 83 -21.48 -2.74 -2.96
C VAL A 83 -22.25 -2.06 -1.80
N PRO A 84 -22.89 -0.90 -2.03
CA PRO A 84 -23.48 -0.09 -0.96
C PRO A 84 -24.63 -0.79 -0.22
N SER A 85 -25.30 -1.75 -0.88
CA SER A 85 -26.43 -2.51 -0.33
C SER A 85 -26.03 -3.85 0.29
N SER A 86 -24.75 -4.24 0.21
CA SER A 86 -24.30 -5.49 0.83
C SER A 86 -24.27 -5.35 2.35
N GLU A 87 -24.76 -6.37 3.05
CA GLU A 87 -24.58 -6.49 4.49
C GLU A 87 -23.09 -6.59 4.83
N HIS A 88 -22.71 -6.22 6.06
CA HIS A 88 -21.33 -6.27 6.54
C HIS A 88 -21.08 -7.56 7.36
N VAL A 89 -21.35 -8.71 6.75
CA VAL A 89 -21.15 -10.05 7.36
C VAL A 89 -20.18 -10.88 6.52
N GLU A 90 -19.57 -11.93 7.08
CA GLU A 90 -18.48 -12.67 6.44
C GLU A 90 -18.88 -13.30 5.09
N ASP A 91 -20.08 -13.89 5.02
CA ASP A 91 -20.61 -14.54 3.80
C ASP A 91 -21.35 -13.58 2.86
N SER A 92 -21.22 -12.27 3.05
CA SER A 92 -21.75 -11.28 2.11
C SER A 92 -20.73 -10.96 1.01
N VAL A 93 -21.16 -10.29 -0.06
CA VAL A 93 -20.25 -9.75 -1.09
C VAL A 93 -19.19 -8.85 -0.45
N TRP A 94 -19.59 -7.98 0.48
CA TRP A 94 -18.67 -7.12 1.23
C TRP A 94 -17.64 -7.94 2.03
N GLY A 95 -18.09 -8.99 2.72
CA GLY A 95 -17.25 -9.85 3.55
C GLY A 95 -16.21 -10.62 2.73
N ARG A 96 -16.64 -11.22 1.62
CA ARG A 96 -15.77 -11.96 0.70
C ARG A 96 -14.77 -11.03 -0.01
N MET A 97 -15.19 -9.85 -0.47
CA MET A 97 -14.26 -8.85 -1.00
C MET A 97 -13.24 -8.39 0.06
N ARG A 98 -13.66 -8.27 1.32
CA ARG A 98 -12.77 -7.90 2.42
C ARG A 98 -11.75 -8.99 2.77
N ALA A 99 -12.03 -10.25 2.44
CA ALA A 99 -11.11 -11.36 2.67
C ALA A 99 -9.78 -11.21 1.90
N LEU A 100 -9.73 -10.40 0.83
CA LEU A 100 -8.50 -10.02 0.13
C LEU A 100 -7.43 -9.40 1.06
N LEU A 101 -7.83 -8.75 2.15
CA LEU A 101 -6.89 -8.21 3.15
C LEU A 101 -6.21 -9.30 4.01
N ARG A 102 -6.74 -10.52 4.02
CA ARG A 102 -6.27 -11.63 4.86
C ARG A 102 -5.32 -12.58 4.12
N CYS A 103 -5.26 -12.49 2.78
CA CYS A 103 -4.34 -13.27 1.94
C CYS A 103 -2.89 -13.11 2.40
N LYS A 104 -2.15 -14.22 2.45
CA LYS A 104 -0.75 -14.28 2.90
C LYS A 104 0.23 -14.27 1.74
N THR A 105 -0.21 -14.68 0.55
CA THR A 105 0.61 -14.74 -0.65
C THR A 105 -0.04 -14.00 -1.82
N SER A 106 0.76 -13.69 -2.85
CA SER A 106 0.22 -13.16 -4.10
C SER A 106 -0.72 -14.15 -4.77
N GLU A 107 -0.39 -15.44 -4.71
CA GLU A 107 -1.14 -16.51 -5.35
C GLU A 107 -2.53 -16.64 -4.72
N GLU A 108 -2.63 -16.60 -3.38
CA GLU A 108 -3.91 -16.58 -2.67
C GLU A 108 -4.74 -15.34 -3.03
N TYR A 109 -4.09 -14.18 -3.12
CA TYR A 109 -4.77 -12.93 -3.47
C TYR A 109 -5.36 -12.98 -4.88
N TYR A 110 -4.57 -13.38 -5.88
CA TYR A 110 -5.04 -13.45 -7.26
C TYR A 110 -6.08 -14.55 -7.46
N SER A 111 -5.91 -15.72 -6.83
CA SER A 111 -6.90 -16.80 -6.89
C SER A 111 -8.26 -16.37 -6.31
N LEU A 112 -8.25 -15.68 -5.16
CA LEU A 112 -9.48 -15.12 -4.57
C LEU A 112 -10.06 -14.01 -5.45
N LEU A 113 -9.22 -13.17 -6.06
CA LEU A 113 -9.67 -12.13 -6.97
C LEU A 113 -10.40 -12.71 -8.18
N ASP A 114 -9.86 -13.77 -8.79
CA ASP A 114 -10.48 -14.45 -9.93
C ASP A 114 -11.85 -15.04 -9.53
N LEU A 115 -11.93 -15.71 -8.37
CA LEU A 115 -13.19 -16.23 -7.83
C LEU A 115 -14.22 -15.11 -7.60
N LEU A 116 -13.79 -13.96 -7.08
CA LEU A 116 -14.68 -12.81 -6.88
C LEU A 116 -15.16 -12.22 -8.21
N ILE A 117 -14.30 -12.14 -9.22
CA ILE A 117 -14.66 -11.65 -10.55
C ILE A 117 -15.67 -12.59 -11.24
N GLU A 118 -15.51 -13.90 -11.07
CA GLU A 118 -16.37 -14.90 -11.69
C GLU A 118 -17.75 -15.03 -11.01
N ASN A 119 -17.82 -14.86 -9.69
CA ASN A 119 -19.00 -15.23 -8.90
C ASN A 119 -19.79 -14.06 -8.32
N GLU A 120 -19.21 -12.85 -8.24
CA GLU A 120 -19.91 -11.68 -7.72
C GLU A 120 -20.63 -10.89 -8.83
N PRO A 121 -21.79 -10.27 -8.54
CA PRO A 121 -22.50 -9.49 -9.54
C PRO A 121 -21.64 -8.33 -10.06
N GLU A 122 -21.73 -8.01 -11.35
CA GLU A 122 -21.01 -6.87 -11.94
C GLU A 122 -21.31 -5.58 -11.17
N VAL A 123 -20.27 -5.02 -10.56
CA VAL A 123 -20.38 -3.80 -9.78
C VAL A 123 -19.87 -2.61 -10.57
N LYS A 124 -20.77 -1.69 -10.96
CA LYS A 124 -20.38 -0.43 -11.60
C LYS A 124 -19.82 0.53 -10.55
N VAL A 125 -18.50 0.59 -10.43
CA VAL A 125 -17.83 1.63 -9.65
C VAL A 125 -17.94 2.96 -10.42
N ARG A 126 -18.70 3.91 -9.89
CA ARG A 126 -18.69 5.29 -10.41
C ARG A 126 -17.41 5.96 -9.90
N ASN A 127 -16.52 6.29 -10.84
CA ASN A 127 -15.32 7.11 -10.59
C ASN A 127 -15.71 8.54 -10.17
#